data_AF-A0A928JEJ0-F1
#
_entry.id   AF-A0A928JEJ0-F1
#
_cell.length_a   1.000
_cell.length_b   1.000
_cell.length_c   1.000
_cell.angle_alpha   90.00
_cell.angle_beta   90.00
_cell.angle_gamma   90.00
#
_symmetry.space_group_name_H-M   'P 1'
#
loop_
_entity.id
_entity.type
_entity.pdbx_description
1 polymer ?
#
loop_
_entity_poly.entity_id
_entity_poly.type
_entity_poly.pdbx_seq_one_letter_code
_entity_poly.pdbx_strand_id
1 'polypeptide(L)'
;MARAHRRLPVHHKAALSRRKPFRQGRRSDPMTKTVFLRTLSEKLVSFTPERISPSDAVRALNYYEEMIDDRMEDGMSEEEAVAAVGHPDDVFRAVLASLSAIPKTEPDRAARAPDPVASEPERKKRSPWLVALLIVSSPVWISLLIAAGAVLFSLYVVLWALIVSSWAVFAGLAGGGALLIVSSVPLFAENGLSAAMASLGMGLAAIGLAIFFFLFCIAATRFAARLTVSSLRGVLSLFDRKERRS
;
A
#
# COMPACT_ATOMS: atom_id res chain seq x y z
N MET A 1 -0.51 69.54 51.05
CA MET A 1 0.17 68.29 51.48
C MET A 1 1.58 68.33 50.91
N ALA A 2 2.60 68.78 51.64
CA ALA A 2 3.37 68.07 52.68
C ALA A 2 4.37 67.04 52.12
N ARG A 3 5.67 67.39 52.26
CA ARG A 3 6.87 66.58 52.59
C ARG A 3 7.17 65.33 51.73
N ALA A 4 8.32 65.27 51.04
CA ALA A 4 9.70 65.09 51.52
C ALA A 4 10.19 63.63 51.38
N HIS A 5 11.53 63.49 51.40
CA HIS A 5 12.35 62.27 51.35
C HIS A 5 12.74 61.82 49.93
N ARG A 6 13.92 62.17 49.39
CA ARG A 6 15.30 61.93 49.86
C ARG A 6 15.55 60.44 50.13
N ARG A 7 16.30 59.77 49.23
CA ARG A 7 17.41 58.83 49.51
C ARG A 7 17.85 58.10 48.22
N LEU A 8 19.06 58.43 47.74
CA LEU A 8 20.04 57.46 47.21
C LEU A 8 20.33 56.42 48.36
N PRO A 9 21.04 55.29 48.22
CA PRO A 9 22.02 54.96 47.17
C PRO A 9 22.23 53.42 46.92
N VAL A 10 23.33 53.10 46.24
CA VAL A 10 24.30 52.02 46.60
C VAL A 10 23.97 50.55 46.29
N HIS A 11 24.80 50.04 45.37
CA HIS A 11 25.50 48.74 45.36
C HIS A 11 24.72 47.45 45.66
N HIS A 12 24.83 46.50 44.72
CA HIS A 12 25.32 45.16 45.06
C HIS A 12 25.73 44.39 43.80
N LYS A 13 26.99 43.93 43.76
CA LYS A 13 27.39 42.50 43.85
C LYS A 13 27.06 41.75 42.57
N ALA A 14 27.86 40.85 42.03
CA ALA A 14 29.08 40.17 42.39
C ALA A 14 29.51 39.53 41.03
N ALA A 15 30.78 39.48 40.67
CA ALA A 15 31.66 38.34 40.96
C ALA A 15 30.97 36.97 40.87
N LEU A 16 31.71 36.00 40.31
CA LEU A 16 31.38 34.58 40.04
C LEU A 16 30.94 34.39 38.58
N SER A 17 31.51 33.49 37.78
CA SER A 17 32.38 32.37 38.10
C SER A 17 33.07 31.91 36.83
N ARG A 18 34.37 31.62 36.96
CA ARG A 18 35.19 30.89 35.99
C ARG A 18 34.45 29.65 35.49
N ARG A 19 34.27 29.52 34.17
CA ARG A 19 34.17 28.19 33.54
C ARG A 19 35.45 27.95 32.75
N LYS A 20 36.31 27.08 33.31
CA LYS A 20 37.42 26.47 32.57
C LYS A 20 36.83 25.67 31.39
N PRO A 21 37.41 25.71 30.19
CA PRO A 21 37.02 24.79 29.13
C PRO A 21 37.46 23.38 29.54
N PHE A 22 36.51 22.47 29.50
CA PHE A 22 36.67 21.04 29.77
C PHE A 22 37.59 20.47 28.68
N ARG A 23 38.86 20.20 29.03
CA ARG A 23 39.81 19.50 28.15
C ARG A 23 39.37 18.05 28.06
N GLN A 24 38.87 17.68 26.90
CA GLN A 24 38.50 16.32 26.52
C GLN A 24 39.79 15.49 26.36
N GLY A 25 40.19 14.79 27.42
CA GLY A 25 41.16 13.71 27.32
C GLY A 25 40.44 12.45 26.85
N ARG A 26 40.47 12.15 25.55
CA ARG A 26 40.12 10.82 25.03
C ARG A 26 41.24 9.84 25.39
N ARG A 27 41.04 9.09 26.46
CA ARG A 27 41.65 7.76 26.64
C ARG A 27 40.50 6.80 26.84
N SER A 28 40.18 6.04 25.80
CA SER A 28 39.29 4.90 25.88
C SER A 28 40.07 3.77 26.57
N ASP A 29 39.89 3.63 27.88
CA ASP A 29 40.26 2.38 28.54
C ASP A 29 39.39 1.26 27.94
N PRO A 30 39.95 0.07 27.64
CA PRO A 30 39.18 -1.03 27.08
C PRO A 30 38.06 -1.40 28.06
N MET A 31 36.82 -1.31 27.60
CA MET A 31 35.63 -1.61 28.41
C MET A 31 35.09 -2.97 27.99
N THR A 32 34.77 -3.81 28.98
CA THR A 32 34.07 -5.08 28.77
C THR A 32 32.59 -4.82 28.47
N LYS A 33 31.94 -5.77 27.78
CA LYS A 33 30.51 -5.76 27.40
C LYS A 33 29.62 -5.46 28.61
N THR A 34 29.92 -6.10 29.74
CA THR A 34 29.14 -5.92 30.98
C THR A 34 29.24 -4.48 31.50
N VAL A 35 30.43 -3.89 31.45
CA VAL A 35 30.64 -2.50 31.89
C VAL A 35 29.96 -1.53 30.94
N PHE A 36 30.05 -1.78 29.63
CA PHE A 36 29.40 -0.99 28.59
C PHE A 36 27.88 -0.96 28.75
N LEU A 37 27.22 -2.13 28.85
CA LEU A 37 25.77 -2.24 28.96
C LEU A 37 25.24 -1.66 30.27
N ARG A 38 25.98 -1.83 31.38
CA ARG A 38 25.63 -1.20 32.66
C ARG A 38 25.69 0.32 32.57
N THR A 39 26.76 0.88 31.99
CA THR A 39 26.87 2.33 31.84
C THR A 39 25.79 2.89 30.91
N LEU A 40 25.41 2.15 29.85
CA LEU A 40 24.31 2.54 28.98
C LEU A 40 22.95 2.48 29.70
N SER A 41 22.69 1.44 30.49
CA SER A 41 21.43 1.29 31.24
C SER A 41 21.26 2.38 32.30
N GLU A 42 22.32 2.67 33.05
CA GLU A 42 22.35 3.76 34.02
C GLU A 42 22.04 5.10 33.36
N LYS A 43 22.59 5.37 32.17
CA LYS A 43 22.31 6.62 31.45
C LYS A 43 20.88 6.71 30.93
N LEU A 44 20.34 5.62 30.40
CA LEU A 44 18.95 5.56 29.93
C LEU A 44 17.95 5.81 31.07
N VAL A 45 18.20 5.25 32.24
CA VAL A 45 17.34 5.40 33.42
C VAL A 45 17.53 6.76 34.11
N SER A 46 18.76 7.24 34.28
CA SER A 46 19.05 8.46 35.04
C SER A 46 18.74 9.76 34.29
N PHE A 47 18.96 9.81 32.97
CA PHE A 47 18.84 11.06 32.21
C PHE A 47 17.47 11.28 31.57
N THR A 48 16.65 10.23 31.39
CA THR A 48 15.45 10.36 30.53
C THR A 48 14.25 9.46 30.89
N PRO A 49 13.83 9.36 32.17
CA PRO A 49 12.66 8.56 32.56
C PRO A 49 11.34 9.05 31.93
N GLU A 50 11.26 10.33 31.53
CA GLU A 50 10.05 10.93 30.93
C GLU A 50 10.01 10.76 29.40
N ARG A 51 11.16 10.50 28.76
CA ARG A 51 11.26 10.37 27.29
C ARG A 51 11.27 8.92 26.83
N ILE A 52 11.91 8.03 27.58
CA ILE A 52 12.12 6.64 27.20
C ILE A 52 11.30 5.74 28.12
N SER A 53 10.41 4.92 27.54
CA SER A 53 9.69 3.89 28.30
C SER A 53 10.68 2.84 28.82
N PRO A 54 10.47 2.23 30.01
CA PRO A 54 11.28 1.11 30.48
C PRO A 54 11.41 -0.02 29.44
N SER A 55 10.34 -0.27 28.67
CA SER A 55 10.35 -1.27 27.58
C SER A 55 11.31 -0.92 26.45
N ASP A 56 11.44 0.36 26.13
CA ASP A 56 12.30 0.83 25.03
C ASP A 56 13.78 0.86 25.45
N ALA A 57 14.05 1.14 26.73
CA ALA A 57 15.38 1.04 27.30
C ALA A 57 15.89 -0.41 27.27
N VAL A 58 15.07 -1.37 27.68
CA VAL A 58 15.42 -2.81 27.60
C VAL A 58 15.63 -3.25 26.15
N ARG A 59 14.76 -2.83 25.22
CA ARG A 59 14.92 -3.14 23.79
C ARG A 59 16.24 -2.59 23.24
N ALA A 60 16.61 -1.36 23.60
CA ALA A 60 17.87 -0.76 23.18
C ALA A 60 19.06 -1.54 23.74
N LEU A 61 19.04 -1.91 25.03
CA LEU A 61 20.12 -2.69 25.65
C LEU A 61 20.31 -4.04 24.97
N ASN A 62 19.23 -4.80 24.74
CA ASN A 62 19.30 -6.10 24.07
C ASN A 62 19.83 -5.98 22.63
N TYR A 63 19.47 -4.91 21.91
CA TYR A 63 19.98 -4.68 20.56
C TYR A 63 21.50 -4.48 20.54
N TYR A 64 22.03 -3.69 21.46
CA TYR A 64 23.49 -3.50 21.54
C TYR A 64 24.20 -4.73 22.12
N GLU A 65 23.53 -5.48 22.99
CA GLU A 65 24.01 -6.77 23.49
C GLU A 65 24.21 -7.78 22.34
N GLU A 66 23.17 -8.01 21.54
CA GLU A 66 23.20 -8.89 20.36
C GLU A 66 24.25 -8.43 19.33
N MET A 67 24.36 -7.11 19.10
CA MET A 67 25.38 -6.56 18.21
C MET A 67 26.82 -6.87 18.67
N ILE A 68 27.06 -6.84 19.98
CA ILE A 68 28.38 -7.14 20.56
C ILE A 68 28.61 -8.65 20.49
N ASP A 69 27.59 -9.46 20.77
CA ASP A 69 27.66 -10.91 20.69
C ASP A 69 27.94 -11.42 19.27
N ASP A 70 27.24 -10.92 18.25
CA ASP A 70 27.48 -11.26 16.84
C ASP A 70 28.96 -11.04 16.46
N ARG A 71 29.57 -9.95 16.95
CA ARG A 71 30.97 -9.63 16.67
C ARG A 71 31.94 -10.54 17.42
N MET A 72 31.60 -10.95 18.63
CA MET A 72 32.40 -11.92 19.37
C MET A 72 32.29 -13.32 18.75
N GLU A 73 31.12 -13.70 18.23
CA GLU A 73 30.92 -14.94 17.47
C GLU A 73 31.72 -14.96 16.16
N ASP A 74 31.87 -13.79 15.51
CA ASP A 74 32.74 -13.59 14.35
C ASP A 74 34.26 -13.62 14.69
N GLY A 75 34.61 -13.85 15.96
CA GLY A 75 35.99 -14.03 16.43
C GLY A 75 36.70 -12.76 16.91
N MET A 76 35.99 -11.65 17.10
CA MET A 76 36.56 -10.45 17.73
C MET A 76 36.69 -10.62 19.25
N SER A 77 37.71 -10.00 19.86
CA SER A 77 37.77 -9.93 21.33
C SER A 77 36.66 -9.02 21.87
N GLU A 78 36.24 -9.24 23.11
CA GLU A 78 35.16 -8.48 23.74
C GLU A 78 35.45 -6.96 23.72
N GLU A 79 36.71 -6.57 23.93
CA GLU A 79 37.15 -5.18 23.94
C GLU A 79 37.09 -4.56 22.54
N GLU A 80 37.42 -5.33 21.50
CA GLU A 80 37.37 -4.89 20.11
C GLU A 80 35.92 -4.77 19.61
N ALA A 81 35.07 -5.73 19.99
CA ALA A 81 33.63 -5.70 19.70
C ALA A 81 32.96 -4.48 20.34
N VAL A 82 33.26 -4.18 21.61
CA VAL A 82 32.74 -2.98 22.31
C VAL A 82 33.28 -1.69 21.70
N ALA A 83 34.57 -1.65 21.34
CA ALA A 83 35.16 -0.49 20.68
C ALA A 83 34.52 -0.21 19.31
N ALA A 84 34.15 -1.26 18.56
CA ALA A 84 33.48 -1.14 17.27
C ALA A 84 32.06 -0.57 17.37
N VAL A 85 31.36 -0.81 18.49
CA VAL A 85 30.03 -0.24 18.76
C VAL A 85 30.11 1.25 19.13
N GLY A 86 31.22 1.68 19.73
CA GLY A 86 31.48 3.08 20.07
C GLY A 86 31.24 3.41 21.54
N HIS A 87 31.35 4.69 21.91
CA HIS A 87 31.30 5.09 23.31
C HIS A 87 29.85 5.07 23.85
N PRO A 88 29.61 4.67 25.12
CA PRO A 88 28.27 4.64 25.71
C PRO A 88 27.50 5.97 25.61
N ASP A 89 28.19 7.12 25.63
CA ASP A 89 27.57 8.45 25.46
C ASP A 89 27.04 8.69 24.05
N ASP A 90 27.78 8.21 23.04
CA ASP A 90 27.41 8.39 21.64
C ASP A 90 26.23 7.48 21.30
N VAL A 91 26.28 6.24 21.82
CA VAL A 91 25.17 5.28 21.73
C VAL A 91 23.93 5.79 22.45
N PHE A 92 24.06 6.33 23.67
CA PHE A 92 22.95 6.94 24.39
C PHE A 92 22.29 8.08 23.59
N ARG A 93 23.10 8.97 22.98
CA ARG A 93 22.58 10.04 22.11
C ARG A 93 21.89 9.50 20.87
N ALA A 94 22.45 8.45 20.26
CA ALA A 94 21.85 7.78 19.11
C ALA A 94 20.49 7.15 19.46
N VAL A 95 20.39 6.48 20.60
CA VAL A 95 19.13 5.90 21.12
C VAL A 95 18.09 6.99 21.41
N LEU A 96 18.50 8.11 22.03
CA LEU A 96 17.59 9.22 22.30
C LEU A 96 17.11 9.88 21.00
N ALA A 97 17.99 10.04 20.01
CA ALA A 97 17.65 10.55 18.69
C ALA A 97 16.69 9.61 17.95
N SER A 98 16.91 8.29 18.02
CA SER A 98 16.03 7.31 17.37
C SER A 98 14.64 7.25 18.00
N LEU A 99 14.55 7.41 19.33
CA LEU A 99 13.26 7.37 20.03
C LEU A 99 12.48 8.70 19.96
N SER A 100 13.17 9.84 19.91
CA SER A 100 12.52 11.15 19.68
C SER A 100 12.02 11.35 18.25
N ALA A 101 12.51 10.55 17.29
CA ALA A 101 12.03 10.50 15.91
C ALA A 101 10.76 9.66 15.72
N ILE A 102 10.23 9.03 16.78
CA ILE A 102 8.99 8.26 16.76
C ILE A 102 7.90 9.11 17.43
N PRO A 103 6.86 9.58 16.72
CA PRO A 103 5.67 10.08 17.39
C PRO A 103 5.06 8.93 18.19
N LYS A 104 5.08 9.03 19.52
CA LYS A 104 4.37 8.10 20.40
C LYS A 104 2.89 8.15 20.02
N THR A 105 2.46 7.15 19.27
CA THR A 105 1.04 6.99 18.93
C THR A 105 0.58 5.77 19.70
N GLU A 106 0.11 6.00 20.93
CA GLU A 106 -0.84 5.10 21.56
C GLU A 106 -2.09 5.03 20.65
N PRO A 107 -2.71 3.86 20.48
CA PRO A 107 -3.95 3.76 19.74
C PRO A 107 -5.09 3.97 20.74
N ASP A 108 -5.78 5.11 20.71
CA ASP A 108 -7.20 5.12 21.03
C ASP A 108 -7.91 6.44 20.70
N ARG A 109 -9.05 6.27 20.02
CA ARG A 109 -10.26 7.12 19.97
C ARG A 109 -10.20 8.46 19.21
N ALA A 110 -10.83 8.40 18.04
CA ALA A 110 -11.97 9.24 17.63
C ALA A 110 -12.13 10.63 18.30
N ALA A 111 -11.87 11.70 17.55
CA ALA A 111 -12.87 12.73 17.22
C ALA A 111 -12.20 13.97 16.59
N ARG A 112 -12.90 14.54 15.59
CA ARG A 112 -12.91 15.96 15.18
C ARG A 112 -11.78 16.48 14.26
N ALA A 113 -12.19 16.75 13.01
CA ALA A 113 -11.61 17.80 12.14
C ALA A 113 -12.16 19.19 12.58
N PRO A 114 -11.59 20.38 12.24
CA PRO A 114 -11.08 20.74 10.90
C PRO A 114 -9.77 21.57 10.80
N ASP A 115 -9.22 21.59 9.58
CA ASP A 115 -8.08 22.34 9.01
C ASP A 115 -8.23 23.89 9.13
N PRO A 116 -7.26 24.80 8.78
CA PRO A 116 -6.17 24.65 7.78
C PRO A 116 -4.84 25.43 8.01
N VAL A 117 -3.70 24.97 7.48
CA VAL A 117 -2.68 25.78 6.74
C VAL A 117 -1.81 24.82 5.91
N ALA A 118 -1.64 25.12 4.63
CA ALA A 118 -0.84 24.38 3.68
C ALA A 118 0.67 24.40 3.99
N SER A 119 1.34 23.24 3.97
CA SER A 119 2.74 23.07 3.57
C SER A 119 3.05 21.58 3.36
N GLU A 120 3.38 21.24 2.11
CA GLU A 120 4.05 20.04 1.54
C GLU A 120 3.79 18.61 2.09
N PRO A 121 3.62 17.59 1.22
CA PRO A 121 3.48 16.21 1.67
C PRO A 121 4.85 15.67 2.10
N GLU A 122 5.12 15.65 3.40
CA GLU A 122 6.28 14.91 3.92
C GLU A 122 6.14 13.43 3.53
N ARG A 123 6.93 13.03 2.53
CA ARG A 123 7.04 11.65 2.07
C ARG A 123 7.55 10.81 3.23
N LYS A 124 6.62 10.15 3.92
CA LYS A 124 6.84 9.07 4.89
C LYS A 124 7.97 8.18 4.39
N LYS A 125 9.18 8.32 4.96
CA LYS A 125 10.35 7.50 4.63
C LYS A 125 10.01 6.06 5.01
N ARG A 126 9.56 5.27 4.02
CA ARG A 126 9.27 3.85 4.20
C ARG A 126 10.57 3.18 4.65
N SER A 127 10.49 2.41 5.73
CA SER A 127 11.65 1.76 6.31
C SER A 127 12.38 0.92 5.24
N PRO A 128 13.74 0.95 5.16
CA PRO A 128 14.50 0.26 4.13
C PRO A 128 14.21 -1.24 4.05
N TRP A 129 13.89 -1.88 5.17
CA TRP A 129 13.48 -3.28 5.19
C TRP A 129 12.13 -3.49 4.49
N LEU A 130 11.18 -2.56 4.63
CA LEU A 130 9.89 -2.62 3.96
C LEU A 130 10.06 -2.36 2.46
N VAL A 131 11.01 -1.51 2.08
CA VAL A 131 11.38 -1.29 0.68
C VAL A 131 12.11 -2.50 0.10
N ALA A 132 13.01 -3.14 0.84
CA ALA A 132 13.68 -4.38 0.44
C ALA A 132 12.69 -5.55 0.32
N LEU A 133 11.76 -5.69 1.27
CA LEU A 133 10.66 -6.65 1.18
C LEU A 133 9.74 -6.32 0.01
N LEU A 134 9.49 -5.04 -0.26
CA LEU A 134 8.72 -4.57 -1.42
C LEU A 134 9.45 -4.81 -2.74
N ILE A 135 10.78 -4.77 -2.78
CA ILE A 135 11.60 -5.05 -3.96
C ILE A 135 11.63 -6.56 -4.24
N VAL A 136 11.76 -7.40 -3.21
CA VAL A 136 11.66 -8.87 -3.34
C VAL A 136 10.23 -9.32 -3.66
N SER A 137 9.22 -8.62 -3.14
CA SER A 137 7.82 -8.86 -3.51
C SER A 137 7.40 -8.15 -4.80
N SER A 138 8.17 -7.19 -5.31
CA SER A 138 7.89 -6.48 -6.57
C SER A 138 7.78 -7.40 -7.79
N PRO A 139 8.64 -8.43 -8.00
CA PRO A 139 8.44 -9.36 -9.11
C PRO A 139 7.17 -10.19 -8.93
N VAL A 140 6.75 -10.48 -7.69
CA VAL A 140 5.50 -11.20 -7.39
C VAL A 140 4.27 -10.36 -7.72
N TRP A 141 4.26 -9.08 -7.35
CA TRP A 141 3.17 -8.16 -7.70
C TRP A 141 3.02 -7.97 -9.20
N ILE A 142 4.12 -7.87 -9.95
CA ILE A 142 4.08 -7.77 -11.42
C ILE A 142 3.44 -9.03 -12.01
N SER A 143 3.86 -10.21 -11.55
CA SER A 143 3.30 -11.50 -11.99
C SER A 143 1.80 -11.61 -11.67
N LEU A 144 1.39 -11.15 -10.48
CA LEU A 144 0.00 -11.12 -10.06
C LEU A 144 -0.84 -10.14 -10.90
N LEU A 145 -0.28 -8.98 -11.26
CA LEU A 145 -0.95 -7.98 -12.08
C LEU A 145 -1.11 -8.47 -13.52
N ILE A 146 -0.09 -9.15 -14.07
CA ILE A 146 -0.17 -9.82 -15.37
C ILE A 146 -1.24 -10.92 -15.34
N ALA A 147 -1.25 -11.77 -14.30
CA ALA A 147 -2.25 -12.83 -14.15
C ALA A 147 -3.67 -12.25 -14.04
N ALA A 148 -3.87 -11.22 -13.22
CA ALA A 148 -5.15 -10.53 -13.10
C ALA A 148 -5.60 -9.90 -14.43
N GLY A 149 -4.66 -9.27 -15.16
CA GLY A 149 -4.90 -8.73 -16.49
C GLY A 149 -5.30 -9.80 -17.50
N ALA A 150 -4.62 -10.95 -17.49
CA ALA A 150 -4.93 -12.09 -18.35
C ALA A 150 -6.32 -12.67 -18.06
N VAL A 151 -6.72 -12.77 -16.78
CA VAL A 151 -8.07 -13.20 -16.39
C VAL A 151 -9.13 -12.22 -16.90
N LEU A 152 -8.94 -10.91 -16.68
CA LEU A 152 -9.88 -9.89 -17.17
C LEU A 152 -9.97 -9.90 -18.71
N PHE A 153 -8.84 -10.06 -19.39
CA PHE A 153 -8.79 -10.18 -20.85
C PHE A 153 -9.52 -11.43 -21.33
N SER A 154 -9.30 -12.58 -20.69
CA SER A 154 -10.01 -13.83 -20.98
C SER A 154 -11.52 -13.66 -20.81
N LEU A 155 -11.98 -13.08 -19.70
CA LEU A 155 -13.40 -12.80 -19.47
C LEU A 155 -13.99 -11.87 -20.54
N TYR A 156 -13.23 -10.87 -20.98
CA TYR A 156 -13.63 -9.99 -22.08
C TYR A 156 -13.77 -10.77 -23.40
N VAL A 157 -12.81 -11.61 -23.75
CA VAL A 157 -12.87 -12.45 -24.95
C VAL A 157 -14.06 -13.41 -24.88
N VAL A 158 -14.30 -14.08 -23.75
CA VAL A 158 -15.45 -14.96 -23.55
C VAL A 158 -16.77 -14.21 -23.71
N LEU A 159 -16.88 -13.01 -23.14
CA LEU A 159 -18.06 -12.15 -23.30
C LEU A 159 -18.36 -11.88 -24.78
N TRP A 160 -17.35 -11.48 -25.56
CA TRP A 160 -17.53 -11.23 -26.99
C TRP A 160 -17.77 -12.50 -27.80
N ALA A 161 -17.11 -13.61 -27.45
CA ALA A 161 -17.33 -14.90 -28.08
C ALA A 161 -18.78 -15.39 -27.90
N LEU A 162 -19.37 -15.18 -26.72
CA LEU A 162 -20.79 -15.49 -26.47
C LEU A 162 -21.73 -14.64 -27.33
N ILE A 163 -21.42 -13.36 -27.53
CA ILE A 163 -22.20 -12.48 -28.42
C ILE A 163 -22.11 -13.00 -29.86
N VAL A 164 -20.89 -13.23 -30.36
CA VAL A 164 -20.67 -13.74 -31.73
C VAL A 164 -21.36 -15.10 -31.92
N SER A 165 -21.23 -16.02 -30.97
CA SER A 165 -21.90 -17.31 -31.00
C SER A 165 -23.42 -17.16 -31.03
N SER A 166 -23.99 -16.21 -30.29
CA SER A 166 -25.43 -15.94 -30.31
C SER A 166 -25.88 -15.45 -31.69
N TRP A 167 -25.10 -14.58 -32.32
CA TRP A 167 -25.36 -14.13 -33.70
C TRP A 167 -25.21 -15.26 -34.73
N ALA A 168 -24.27 -16.19 -34.53
CA ALA A 168 -24.14 -17.36 -35.39
C ALA A 168 -25.37 -18.30 -35.29
N VAL A 169 -25.90 -18.50 -34.07
CA VAL A 169 -27.15 -19.26 -33.86
C VAL A 169 -28.31 -18.58 -34.57
N PHE A 170 -28.44 -17.25 -34.44
CA PHE A 170 -29.45 -16.49 -35.17
C PHE A 170 -29.32 -16.68 -36.70
N ALA A 171 -28.11 -16.54 -37.24
CA ALA A 171 -27.85 -16.72 -38.66
C ALA A 171 -28.19 -18.15 -39.13
N GLY A 172 -27.89 -19.15 -38.32
CA GLY A 172 -28.25 -20.56 -38.58
C GLY A 172 -29.76 -20.78 -38.58
N LEU A 173 -30.50 -20.23 -37.60
CA LEU A 173 -31.96 -20.34 -37.54
C LEU A 173 -32.64 -19.60 -38.69
N ALA A 174 -32.21 -18.38 -38.99
CA ALA A 174 -32.76 -17.57 -40.08
C ALA A 174 -32.44 -18.17 -41.44
N GLY A 175 -31.18 -18.52 -41.68
CA GLY A 175 -30.72 -19.12 -42.94
C GLY A 175 -31.28 -20.53 -43.13
N GLY A 176 -31.19 -21.38 -42.11
CA GLY A 176 -31.76 -22.73 -42.13
C GLY A 176 -33.28 -22.71 -42.30
N GLY A 177 -33.98 -21.84 -41.58
CA GLY A 177 -35.42 -21.67 -41.74
C GLY A 177 -35.82 -21.22 -43.15
N ALA A 178 -35.09 -20.26 -43.73
CA ALA A 178 -35.32 -19.81 -45.11
C ALA A 178 -35.04 -20.93 -46.13
N LEU A 179 -33.96 -21.70 -45.96
CA LEU A 179 -33.63 -22.83 -46.81
C LEU A 179 -34.69 -23.92 -46.74
N LEU A 180 -35.23 -24.22 -45.55
CA LEU A 180 -36.33 -25.16 -45.38
C LEU A 180 -37.58 -24.72 -46.14
N ILE A 181 -37.93 -23.43 -46.08
CA ILE A 181 -39.07 -22.88 -46.84
C ILE A 181 -38.84 -23.02 -48.34
N VAL A 182 -37.66 -22.66 -48.84
CA VAL A 182 -37.34 -22.77 -50.28
C VAL A 182 -37.34 -24.23 -50.73
N SER A 183 -36.83 -25.14 -49.88
CA SER A 183 -36.80 -26.59 -50.16
C SER A 183 -38.18 -27.25 -50.16
N SER A 184 -39.23 -26.59 -49.65
CA SER A 184 -40.58 -27.16 -49.61
C SER A 184 -41.16 -27.44 -51.00
N VAL A 185 -40.77 -26.65 -52.02
CA VAL A 185 -41.23 -26.80 -53.41
C VAL A 185 -40.66 -28.06 -54.08
N PRO A 186 -39.34 -28.31 -54.11
CA PRO A 186 -38.80 -29.56 -54.65
C PRO A 186 -39.22 -30.77 -53.81
N LEU A 187 -39.28 -30.65 -52.48
CA LEU A 187 -39.74 -31.74 -51.61
C LEU A 187 -41.19 -32.15 -51.90
N PHE A 188 -42.04 -31.22 -52.33
CA PHE A 188 -43.41 -31.52 -52.75
C PHE A 188 -43.44 -32.44 -53.98
N ALA A 189 -42.56 -32.19 -54.96
CA ALA A 189 -42.50 -32.96 -56.18
C ALA A 189 -41.95 -34.37 -55.96
N GLU A 190 -41.01 -34.55 -55.02
CA GLU A 190 -40.34 -35.84 -54.79
C GLU A 190 -41.02 -36.70 -53.72
N ASN A 191 -41.51 -36.09 -52.63
CA ASN A 191 -41.95 -36.79 -51.42
C ASN A 191 -43.43 -36.53 -51.07
N GLY A 192 -44.15 -35.76 -51.90
CA GLY A 192 -45.56 -35.45 -51.74
C GLY A 192 -45.87 -34.35 -50.72
N LEU A 193 -47.17 -34.11 -50.50
CA LEU A 193 -47.69 -32.96 -49.73
C LEU A 193 -47.26 -32.95 -48.26
N SER A 194 -47.19 -34.12 -47.62
CA SER A 194 -46.89 -34.23 -46.20
C SER A 194 -45.47 -33.74 -45.87
N ALA A 195 -44.48 -34.20 -46.63
CA ALA A 195 -43.08 -33.79 -46.46
C ALA A 195 -42.89 -32.29 -46.74
N ALA A 196 -43.53 -31.77 -47.80
CA ALA A 196 -43.50 -30.35 -48.13
C ALA A 196 -44.08 -29.48 -46.99
N MET A 197 -45.27 -29.80 -46.50
CA MET A 197 -45.91 -29.05 -45.41
C MET A 197 -45.13 -29.13 -44.11
N ALA A 198 -44.54 -30.28 -43.79
CA ALA A 198 -43.67 -30.43 -42.62
C ALA A 198 -42.43 -29.53 -42.71
N SER A 199 -41.75 -29.51 -43.87
CA SER A 199 -40.58 -28.63 -44.09
C SER A 199 -40.93 -27.15 -44.01
N LEU A 200 -42.09 -26.75 -44.55
CA LEU A 200 -42.62 -25.39 -44.51
C LEU A 200 -42.93 -24.97 -43.06
N GLY A 201 -43.58 -25.84 -42.30
CA GLY A 201 -43.87 -25.62 -40.89
C GLY A 201 -42.60 -25.50 -40.04
N MET A 202 -41.61 -26.37 -40.24
CA MET A 202 -40.31 -26.28 -39.56
C MET A 202 -39.56 -25.00 -39.93
N GLY A 203 -39.58 -24.60 -41.21
CA GLY A 203 -38.95 -23.36 -41.66
C GLY A 203 -39.59 -22.11 -41.07
N LEU A 204 -40.93 -22.03 -41.06
CA LEU A 204 -41.69 -20.95 -40.41
C LEU A 204 -41.43 -20.90 -38.90
N ALA A 205 -41.41 -22.05 -38.22
CA ALA A 205 -41.10 -22.13 -36.80
C ALA A 205 -39.66 -21.65 -36.50
N ALA A 206 -38.69 -22.05 -37.33
CA ALA A 206 -37.30 -21.61 -37.20
C ALA A 206 -37.14 -20.10 -37.40
N ILE A 207 -37.84 -19.50 -38.38
CA ILE A 207 -37.85 -18.04 -38.57
C ILE A 207 -38.53 -17.33 -37.39
N GLY A 208 -39.66 -17.86 -36.92
CA GLY A 208 -40.34 -17.32 -35.72
C GLY A 208 -39.41 -17.30 -34.51
N LEU A 209 -38.71 -18.41 -34.26
CA LEU A 209 -37.71 -18.50 -33.19
C LEU A 209 -36.53 -17.53 -33.42
N ALA A 210 -36.06 -17.38 -34.67
CA ALA A 210 -35.00 -16.44 -35.01
C ALA A 210 -35.36 -15.00 -34.66
N ILE A 211 -36.61 -14.57 -34.88
CA ILE A 211 -37.07 -13.20 -34.54
C ILE A 211 -37.03 -12.97 -33.02
N PHE A 212 -37.53 -13.92 -32.21
CA PHE A 212 -37.43 -13.82 -30.76
C PHE A 212 -35.97 -13.81 -30.29
N PHE A 213 -35.13 -14.66 -30.89
CA PHE A 213 -33.72 -14.74 -30.56
C PHE A 213 -32.93 -13.49 -30.97
N PHE A 214 -33.33 -12.82 -32.05
CA PHE A 214 -32.75 -11.55 -32.48
C PHE A 214 -32.93 -10.45 -31.44
N LEU A 215 -34.14 -10.33 -30.86
CA LEU A 215 -34.40 -9.38 -29.77
C LEU A 215 -33.54 -9.69 -28.55
N PHE A 216 -33.38 -10.97 -28.22
CA PHE A 216 -32.47 -11.42 -27.17
C PHE A 216 -31.01 -11.04 -27.47
N CYS A 217 -30.52 -11.25 -28.70
CA CYS A 217 -29.17 -10.89 -29.12
C CYS A 217 -28.91 -9.38 -29.02
N ILE A 218 -29.88 -8.54 -29.40
CA ILE A 218 -29.79 -7.07 -29.24
C ILE A 218 -29.70 -6.72 -27.76
N ALA A 219 -30.55 -7.31 -26.90
CA ALA A 219 -30.52 -7.06 -25.47
C ALA A 219 -29.17 -7.45 -24.85
N ALA A 220 -28.66 -8.65 -25.19
CA ALA A 220 -27.36 -9.15 -24.73
C ALA A 220 -26.21 -8.23 -25.18
N THR A 221 -26.21 -7.80 -26.45
CA THR A 221 -25.17 -6.89 -27.00
C THR A 221 -25.22 -5.52 -26.30
N ARG A 222 -26.41 -4.96 -26.06
CA ARG A 222 -26.55 -3.69 -25.33
C ARG A 222 -26.11 -3.80 -23.89
N PHE A 223 -26.38 -4.92 -23.23
CA PHE A 223 -25.93 -5.19 -21.87
C PHE A 223 -24.40 -5.27 -21.80
N ALA A 224 -23.76 -6.03 -22.70
CA ALA A 224 -22.31 -6.11 -22.81
C ALA A 224 -21.67 -4.74 -23.08
N ALA A 225 -22.20 -3.98 -24.05
CA ALA A 225 -21.72 -2.63 -24.35
C ALA A 225 -21.85 -1.68 -23.15
N ARG A 226 -22.95 -1.76 -22.39
CA ARG A 226 -23.14 -0.98 -21.16
C ARG A 226 -22.12 -1.34 -20.10
N LEU A 227 -21.83 -2.62 -19.89
CA LEU A 227 -20.79 -3.06 -18.95
C LEU A 227 -19.42 -2.52 -19.35
N THR A 228 -19.04 -2.64 -20.63
CA THR A 228 -17.75 -2.12 -21.12
C THR A 228 -17.64 -0.60 -20.93
N VAL A 229 -18.68 0.15 -21.32
CA VAL A 229 -18.70 1.62 -21.20
C VAL A 229 -18.78 2.06 -19.74
N SER A 230 -19.41 1.29 -18.87
CA SER A 230 -19.44 1.55 -17.42
C SER A 230 -18.06 1.37 -16.79
N SER A 231 -17.37 0.28 -17.12
CA SER A 231 -16.00 0.02 -16.66
C SER A 231 -15.04 1.13 -17.13
N LEU A 232 -15.13 1.55 -18.40
CA LEU A 232 -14.30 2.64 -18.93
C LEU A 232 -14.59 3.98 -18.26
N ARG A 233 -15.86 4.35 -18.10
CA ARG A 233 -16.23 5.59 -17.39
C ARG A 233 -15.83 5.55 -15.92
N GLY A 234 -15.92 4.39 -15.27
CA GLY A 234 -15.46 4.20 -13.90
C GLY A 234 -13.96 4.52 -13.78
N VAL A 235 -13.14 3.94 -14.65
CA VAL A 235 -11.70 4.19 -14.69
C VAL A 235 -11.39 5.66 -15.01
N LEU A 236 -12.01 6.23 -16.05
CA LEU A 236 -11.80 7.63 -16.44
C LEU A 236 -12.23 8.59 -15.33
N SER A 237 -13.31 8.31 -14.61
CA SER A 237 -13.78 9.16 -13.50
C SER A 237 -12.78 9.20 -12.32
N LEU A 238 -11.97 8.15 -12.14
CA LEU A 238 -10.89 8.15 -11.15
C LEU A 238 -9.73 9.06 -11.58
N PHE A 239 -9.48 9.17 -12.89
CA PHE A 239 -8.48 10.10 -13.44
C PHE A 239 -8.94 11.56 -13.33
N ASP A 240 -10.17 11.88 -13.73
CA ASP A 240 -10.73 13.23 -13.59
C ASP A 240 -10.76 13.71 -12.12
N ARG A 241 -11.04 12.79 -11.19
CA ARG A 241 -11.05 13.09 -9.76
C ARG A 241 -9.65 13.38 -9.21
N LYS A 242 -8.59 12.86 -9.84
CA LYS A 242 -7.20 13.12 -9.48
C LYS A 242 -6.75 14.50 -9.98
N GLU A 243 -7.20 14.90 -11.16
CA GLU A 243 -6.82 16.18 -11.77
C GLU A 243 -7.45 17.38 -11.06
N ARG A 244 -8.68 17.26 -10.52
CA ARG A 244 -9.29 18.32 -9.68
C ARG A 244 -8.68 18.48 -8.30
N ARG A 245 -7.78 17.59 -7.88
CA ARG A 245 -7.17 17.57 -6.53
C ARG A 245 -5.67 17.90 -6.55
N SER A 246 -5.09 18.10 -7.73
CA SER A 246 -3.72 18.59 -7.93
C SER A 246 -3.74 20.04 -8.39
#